data_AF-A0A8J8ARV8-F1
#
_entry.id   AF-A0A8J8ARV8-F1
#
_cell.length_a   1.000
_cell.length_b   1.000
_cell.length_c   1.000
_cell.angle_alpha   90.00
_cell.angle_beta   90.00
_cell.angle_gamma   90.00
#
_symmetry.space_group_name_H-M   'P 1'
#
loop_
_entity.id
_entity.type
_entity.pdbx_description
1 polymer ?
#
loop_
_entity_poly.entity_id
_entity_poly.type
_entity_poly.pdbx_seq_one_letter_code
_entity_poly.pdbx_strand_id
1 'polypeptide(L)' 'FDSIEGIANSFLGYFFEGINYFDILGSLETITLDDVNKRLKEHFVEEMSVISVIEPKEEN' A
#
# COMPACT_ATOMS: atom_id res chain seq x y z
N PHE A 1 15.13 -4.77 -3.56
CA PHE A 1 15.63 -3.45 -3.13
C PHE A 1 16.96 -3.11 -3.80
N ASP A 2 17.94 -4.02 -3.86
CA ASP A 2 19.21 -3.81 -4.59
C ASP A 2 19.17 -4.15 -6.09
N SER A 3 18.04 -3.91 -6.75
CA SER A 3 17.95 -4.00 -8.21
C SER A 3 17.76 -2.61 -8.78
N ILE A 4 18.59 -2.23 -9.75
CA ILE A 4 18.46 -0.98 -10.50
C ILE A 4 17.06 -0.87 -11.11
N GLU A 5 16.52 -1.98 -11.60
CA GLU A 5 15.17 -2.03 -12.16
C GLU A 5 14.10 -1.69 -11.10
N GLY A 6 14.23 -2.24 -9.89
CA GLY A 6 13.29 -1.98 -8.80
C GLY A 6 13.31 -0.51 -8.36
N ILE A 7 14.50 0.09 -8.29
CA ILE A 7 14.68 1.51 -7.95
C ILE A 7 14.09 2.39 -9.06
N ALA A 8 14.38 2.09 -10.34
CA ALA A 8 13.87 2.84 -11.48
C ALA A 8 12.34 2.80 -11.55
N ASN A 9 11.73 1.62 -11.38
CA ASN A 9 10.28 1.46 -11.38
C ASN A 9 9.63 2.22 -10.22
N SER A 10 10.21 2.12 -9.02
CA SER A 10 9.68 2.84 -7.86
C SER A 10 9.77 4.36 -8.07
N PHE A 11 10.95 4.86 -8.47
CA PHE A 11 11.16 6.28 -8.73
C PHE A 11 10.15 6.86 -9.73
N LEU A 12 9.95 6.17 -10.87
CA LEU A 12 9.00 6.61 -11.88
C LEU A 12 7.55 6.54 -11.37
N GLY A 13 7.17 5.48 -10.65
CA GLY A 13 5.83 5.33 -10.07
C GLY A 13 5.50 6.50 -9.14
N TYR A 14 6.36 6.77 -8.16
CA TYR A 14 6.17 7.89 -7.23
C TYR A 14 6.20 9.24 -7.94
N PHE A 15 7.06 9.44 -8.94
CA PHE A 15 7.08 10.66 -9.73
C PHE A 15 5.73 10.93 -10.41
N PHE A 16 5.09 9.90 -11.00
CA PHE A 16 3.77 10.04 -11.61
C PHE A 16 2.65 10.27 -10.59
N GLU A 17 2.82 9.78 -9.35
CA GLU A 17 1.92 10.07 -8.23
C GLU A 17 2.15 11.46 -7.61
N GLY A 18 3.12 12.24 -8.12
CA GLY A 18 3.49 13.55 -7.58
C GLY A 18 4.27 13.46 -6.26
N ILE A 19 4.81 12.29 -5.94
CA ILE A 19 5.58 12.01 -4.73
C ILE A 19 7.06 12.01 -5.07
N ASN A 20 7.86 12.72 -4.28
CA ASN A 20 9.31 12.65 -4.39
C ASN A 20 9.82 11.39 -3.68
N TYR A 21 10.44 10.49 -4.46
CA TYR A 21 10.98 9.22 -3.98
C TYR A 21 11.91 9.36 -2.76
N PHE A 22 12.71 10.43 -2.71
CA PHE A 22 13.69 10.61 -1.64
C PHE A 22 13.07 11.06 -0.30
N ASP A 23 11.83 11.56 -0.32
CA ASP A 23 11.13 12.02 0.87
C ASP A 23 10.45 10.86 1.63
N ILE A 24 10.37 9.68 1.02
CA ILE A 24 9.72 8.49 1.58
C ILE A 24 10.41 8.06 2.88
N LEU A 25 11.75 8.00 2.91
CA LEU A 25 12.49 7.55 4.09
C LEU A 25 12.23 8.48 5.29
N GLY A 26 12.35 9.79 5.08
CA GLY A 26 12.07 10.77 6.12
C GLY A 26 10.63 10.70 6.61
N SER A 27 9.67 10.48 5.70
CA SER A 27 8.26 10.32 6.07
C SER A 27 8.04 9.07 6.91
N LEU A 28 8.64 7.93 6.54
CA LEU A 28 8.51 6.66 7.27
C LEU A 28 9.06 6.75 8.70
N GLU A 29 10.18 7.46 8.90
CA GLU A 29 10.79 7.64 10.22
C GLU A 29 9.91 8.45 11.18
N THR A 30 8.99 9.28 10.67
CA THR A 30 8.08 10.08 11.50
C THR A 30 6.83 9.34 11.96
N ILE A 31 6.54 8.17 11.41
CA ILE A 31 5.32 7.41 11.70
C ILE A 31 5.34 6.92 13.15
N THR A 32 4.29 7.23 13.90
CA THR A 32 4.11 6.77 15.27
C THR A 32 3.19 5.55 15.38
N LEU A 33 3.23 4.86 16.52
CA LEU A 33 2.29 3.78 16.81
C LEU A 33 0.83 4.26 16.81
N ASP A 34 0.59 5.49 17.25
CA ASP A 34 -0.75 6.08 17.25
C ASP A 34 -1.26 6.32 15.83
N ASP A 35 -0.40 6.77 14.90
CA ASP A 35 -0.74 6.92 13.49
C ASP A 35 -1.15 5.58 12.87
N VAL A 36 -0.40 4.51 13.16
CA VAL A 36 -0.71 3.16 12.68
C VAL A 36 -2.05 2.68 13.25
N ASN A 37 -2.25 2.79 14.56
CA ASN A 37 -3.49 2.39 15.22
C ASN A 37 -4.70 3.16 14.69
N LYS A 38 -4.54 4.46 14.44
CA LYS A 38 -5.58 5.31 13.86
C LYS A 38 -5.91 4.86 12.45
N ARG A 39 -4.91 4.73 11.57
CA ARG A 39 -5.12 4.32 10.17
C ARG A 39 -5.76 2.95 10.06
N LEU A 40 -5.37 2.00 10.91
CA LEU A 40 -5.97 0.66 10.97
C LEU A 40 -7.48 0.75 11.24
N LYS A 41 -7.89 1.49 12.27
CA LYS A 41 -9.30 1.66 12.66
C LYS A 41 -10.12 2.42 11.63
N GLU A 42 -9.52 3.39 10.94
CA GLU A 42 -10.23 4.22 9.95
C GLU A 42 -10.38 3.53 8.59
N HIS A 43 -9.42 2.68 8.21
CA HIS A 43 -9.37 2.09 6.87
C HIS A 43 -10.00 0.70 6.79
N PHE A 44 -9.85 -0.11 7.84
CA PHE A 44 -10.40 -1.47 7.91
C PHE A 44 -11.73 -1.47 8.64
N VAL A 45 -12.75 -0.87 8.03
CA VAL A 45 -14.11 -0.82 8.55
C VAL A 45 -15.03 -1.72 7.73
N GLU A 46 -16.06 -2.27 8.35
CA GLU A 46 -16.97 -3.22 7.72
C GLU A 46 -17.74 -2.58 6.55
N GLU A 47 -18.07 -1.30 6.67
CA GLU A 47 -18.80 -0.53 5.66
C GLU A 47 -18.03 -0.36 4.34
N MET A 48 -16.70 -0.52 4.38
CA MET A 48 -15.81 -0.45 3.21
C MET A 48 -15.25 -1.83 2.84
N SER A 49 -15.74 -2.91 3.45
CA SER A 49 -15.27 -4.27 3.21
C SER A 49 -15.99 -4.93 2.04
N VAL A 50 -15.24 -5.67 1.22
CA VAL A 50 -15.78 -6.49 0.12
C VAL A 50 -15.20 -7.90 0.22
N ILE A 51 -16.06 -8.91 0.18
CA ILE A 51 -15.67 -10.32 0.13
C ILE A 51 -16.09 -10.89 -1.22
N SER A 52 -15.12 -11.40 -1.97
CA SER A 52 -15.35 -12.09 -3.24
C SER A 52 -14.89 -13.54 -3.09
N VAL A 53 -15.83 -14.48 -3.17
CA VAL A 53 -15.56 -15.92 -3.07
C VAL A 53 -15.56 -16.52 -4.47
N ILE A 54 -14.50 -17.27 -4.81
CA ILE A 54 -14.42 -18.04 -6.04
C ILE A 54 -14.70 -19.50 -5.68
N GLU A 55 -15.80 -20.04 -6.20
CA GLU A 55 -16.15 -21.43 -6.04
C GLU A 55 -15.74 -22.23 -7.27
N PRO A 56 -15.22 -23.47 -7.09
CA PRO A 56 -14.94 -24.35 -8.21
C PRO A 56 -16.24 -24.66 -8.96
N LYS A 57 -16.14 -24.86 -10.28
CA LYS A 57 -17.28 -25.21 -11.11
C LYS A 57 -17.78 -26.61 -10.73
N GLU A 58 -19.08 -26.76 -10.45
CA GLU A 58 -19.69 -28.08 -10.29
C GLU A 58 -19.65 -28.82 -11.64
N GLU A 59 -19.07 -30.03 -11.65
CA GLU A 59 -19.13 -30.93 -12.80
C GLU A 59 -20.57 -31.49 -12.92
N ASN A 60 -21.23 -31.21 -14.04
CA ASN A 60 -22.37 -32.01 -14.52
C ASN A 60 -21.88 -32.94 -15.62
#